data_AF-A0A833GIC3-F1
#
_entry.id   AF-A0A833GIC3-F1
#
_cell.length_a   1.000
_cell.length_b   1.000
_cell.length_c   1.000
_cell.angle_alpha   90.00
_cell.angle_beta   90.00
_cell.angle_gamma   90.00
#
_symmetry.space_group_name_H-M   'P 1'
#
loop_
_entity.id
_entity.type
_entity.pdbx_description
1 polymer ?
#
loop_
_entity_poly.entity_id
_entity_poly.type
_entity_poly.pdbx_seq_one_letter_code
_entity_poly.pdbx_strand_id
1 'polypeptide(L)'
;MPMPHAARTCIPALLLACAMPAAAAPRADDAPAAPAAVTYLYRMLPGLTFHPASDGMEYATDSGTGCIHHTGGLQQRLVHSVELPAGVTIDFVRFFYFDTSPTGHMKGYYADYDAAGNQYEIASSASGAVSGYGSVLITVNRTIDHRSRPVELSATLTGTGDSVRFCGARIRYFADVIFTDGFD
;
A
#
# COMPACT_ATOMS: atom_id res chain seq x y z
N MET A 1 27.76 53.85 -70.96
CA MET A 1 27.96 53.06 -72.19
C MET A 1 29.42 53.21 -72.60
N PRO A 2 30.21 52.18 -72.95
CA PRO A 2 30.04 50.72 -72.85
C PRO A 2 31.13 50.06 -71.95
N MET A 3 30.91 48.81 -71.53
CA MET A 3 31.96 47.82 -71.20
C MET A 3 32.24 47.01 -72.48
N PRO A 4 33.43 46.39 -72.73
CA PRO A 4 33.96 45.32 -71.85
C PRO A 4 35.50 45.10 -71.87
N HIS A 5 36.07 44.49 -70.81
CA HIS A 5 37.30 43.70 -70.91
C HIS A 5 37.48 42.71 -69.72
N ALA A 6 37.82 41.48 -70.12
CA ALA A 6 38.76 40.53 -69.50
C ALA A 6 38.56 39.95 -68.08
N ALA A 7 38.42 38.62 -68.07
CA ALA A 7 39.17 37.60 -67.30
C ALA A 7 39.41 37.79 -65.79
N ARG A 8 39.08 36.75 -65.00
CA ARG A 8 40.09 35.99 -64.24
C ARG A 8 39.52 34.76 -63.51
N THR A 9 40.32 33.72 -63.57
CA THR A 9 40.29 32.44 -62.87
C THR A 9 40.21 32.60 -61.35
N CYS A 10 39.39 31.77 -60.69
CA CYS A 10 39.41 31.59 -59.23
C CYS A 10 39.73 30.12 -58.90
N ILE A 11 40.82 29.94 -58.17
CA ILE A 11 41.25 28.70 -57.52
C ILE A 11 40.51 28.61 -56.18
N PRO A 12 39.84 27.50 -55.81
CA PRO A 12 39.35 27.33 -54.45
C PRO A 12 40.39 26.65 -53.56
N ALA A 13 40.49 27.20 -52.36
CA ALA A 13 41.40 26.84 -51.30
C ALA A 13 41.05 25.49 -50.65
N LEU A 14 42.10 24.79 -50.24
CA LEU A 14 42.10 23.50 -49.55
C LEU A 14 41.62 23.67 -48.09
N LEU A 15 40.47 23.09 -47.75
CA LEU A 15 39.99 22.97 -46.36
C LEU A 15 40.41 21.62 -45.78
N LEU A 16 41.33 21.68 -44.81
CA LEU A 16 41.83 20.54 -44.06
C LEU A 16 40.84 20.21 -42.92
N ALA A 17 40.04 19.15 -43.09
CA ALA A 17 39.12 18.67 -42.05
C ALA A 17 39.88 17.78 -41.05
N CYS A 18 39.95 18.20 -39.79
CA CYS A 18 40.33 17.33 -38.68
C CYS A 18 39.23 16.27 -38.47
N ALA A 19 39.56 15.00 -38.65
CA ALA A 19 38.70 13.89 -38.27
C ALA A 19 38.73 13.74 -36.73
N MET A 20 37.62 14.02 -36.07
CA MET A 20 37.42 13.67 -34.67
C MET A 20 37.14 12.15 -34.59
N PRO A 21 37.77 11.41 -33.66
CA PRO A 21 37.40 10.02 -33.42
C PRO A 21 35.98 9.98 -32.85
N ALA A 22 35.09 9.21 -33.49
CA ALA A 22 33.76 8.97 -32.99
C ALA A 22 33.85 8.29 -31.61
N ALA A 23 33.36 8.96 -30.57
CA ALA A 23 33.15 8.32 -29.28
C ALA A 23 32.21 7.12 -29.49
N ALA A 24 32.68 5.93 -29.09
CA ALA A 24 31.85 4.73 -29.15
C ALA A 24 30.60 4.96 -28.31
N ALA A 25 29.42 4.74 -28.91
CA ALA A 25 28.17 4.73 -28.16
C ALA A 25 28.26 3.67 -27.05
N PRO A 26 27.75 3.95 -25.83
CA PRO A 26 27.72 2.96 -24.77
C PRO A 26 26.99 1.70 -25.27
N ARG A 27 27.54 0.52 -24.96
CA ARG A 27 26.89 -0.75 -25.29
C ARG A 27 25.57 -0.82 -24.53
N ALA A 28 24.55 -1.44 -25.13
CA ALA A 28 23.26 -1.65 -24.48
C ALA A 28 23.35 -2.44 -23.16
N ASP A 29 24.49 -3.10 -22.93
CA ASP A 29 24.79 -3.90 -21.74
C ASP A 29 25.23 -3.06 -20.52
N ASP A 30 25.53 -1.76 -20.69
CA ASP A 30 25.89 -0.83 -19.59
C ASP A 30 24.68 -0.05 -19.04
N ALA A 31 23.46 -0.36 -19.49
CA ALA A 31 22.26 0.25 -18.94
C ALA A 31 22.01 -0.28 -17.51
N PRO A 32 21.76 0.58 -16.51
CA PRO A 32 21.33 0.13 -15.20
C PRO A 32 20.15 -0.83 -15.36
N ALA A 33 20.24 -2.03 -14.78
CA ALA A 33 19.12 -2.96 -14.76
C ALA A 33 17.88 -2.21 -14.26
N ALA A 34 16.80 -2.27 -15.05
CA ALA A 34 15.54 -1.68 -14.63
C ALA A 34 15.16 -2.25 -13.26
N PRO A 35 14.70 -1.42 -12.31
CA PRO A 35 14.31 -1.93 -11.00
C PRO A 35 13.29 -3.04 -11.17
N ALA A 36 13.50 -4.16 -10.47
CA ALA A 36 12.58 -5.30 -10.51
C ALA A 36 11.16 -4.80 -10.23
N ALA A 37 10.20 -5.19 -11.06
CA ALA A 37 8.82 -4.76 -10.91
C ALA A 37 8.25 -5.31 -9.60
N VAL A 38 7.89 -4.43 -8.67
CA VAL A 38 7.23 -4.82 -7.42
C VAL A 38 5.82 -5.33 -7.76
N THR A 39 5.58 -6.61 -7.51
CA THR A 39 4.25 -7.21 -7.69
C THR A 39 3.46 -7.09 -6.39
N TYR A 40 2.35 -6.35 -6.45
CA TYR A 40 1.45 -6.20 -5.31
C TYR A 40 0.39 -7.31 -5.29
N LEU A 41 0.25 -7.92 -4.12
CA LEU A 41 -0.77 -8.90 -3.80
C LEU A 41 -1.77 -8.32 -2.79
N TYR A 42 -2.95 -8.91 -2.76
CA TYR A 42 -4.04 -8.47 -1.91
C TYR A 42 -4.62 -9.62 -1.10
N ARG A 43 -4.88 -9.38 0.19
CA ARG A 43 -5.63 -10.28 1.05
C ARG A 43 -6.89 -9.56 1.52
N MET A 44 -8.05 -10.08 1.17
CA MET A 44 -9.34 -9.59 1.65
C MET A 44 -9.77 -10.40 2.88
N LEU A 45 -10.16 -9.71 3.93
CA LEU A 45 -10.67 -10.27 5.18
C LEU A 45 -12.11 -9.76 5.36
N PRO A 46 -13.13 -10.63 5.26
CA PRO A 46 -14.51 -10.26 5.52
C PRO A 46 -14.70 -9.77 6.97
N GLY A 47 -15.62 -8.83 7.22
CA GLY A 47 -15.93 -8.39 8.58
C GLY A 47 -16.27 -9.56 9.51
N LEU A 48 -17.02 -10.53 8.99
CA LEU A 48 -17.43 -11.75 9.70
C LEU A 48 -16.29 -12.65 10.20
N THR A 49 -15.05 -12.49 9.72
CA THR A 49 -13.92 -13.28 10.23
C THR A 49 -13.31 -12.67 11.49
N PHE A 50 -13.68 -11.44 11.83
CA PHE A 50 -13.23 -10.79 13.05
C PHE A 50 -14.10 -11.21 14.23
N HIS A 51 -13.47 -11.34 15.39
CA HIS A 51 -14.15 -11.69 16.64
C HIS A 51 -13.92 -10.61 17.70
N PRO A 52 -14.76 -10.50 18.73
CA PRO A 52 -14.48 -9.66 19.89
C PRO A 52 -13.07 -9.84 20.45
N ALA A 53 -12.43 -8.75 20.86
CA ALA A 53 -11.15 -8.79 21.56
C ALA A 53 -11.25 -9.40 22.98
N SER A 54 -12.47 -9.42 23.53
CA SER A 54 -12.79 -9.97 24.85
C SER A 54 -14.29 -10.29 24.91
N ASP A 55 -14.70 -11.05 25.92
CA ASP A 55 -16.10 -11.47 26.10
C ASP A 55 -17.05 -10.31 26.48
N GLY A 56 -16.54 -9.09 26.65
CA GLY A 56 -17.32 -7.92 27.06
C GLY A 56 -18.00 -7.15 25.93
N MET A 57 -17.93 -7.63 24.68
CA MET A 57 -18.56 -7.00 23.51
C MET A 57 -19.73 -7.85 23.02
N GLU A 58 -20.90 -7.23 22.88
CA GLU A 58 -22.06 -7.79 22.21
C GLU A 58 -22.16 -7.22 20.79
N TYR A 59 -22.44 -8.08 19.82
CA TYR A 59 -22.48 -7.70 18.42
C TYR A 59 -23.54 -8.48 17.64
N ALA A 60 -23.96 -7.92 16.52
CA ALA A 60 -24.78 -8.61 15.53
C ALA A 60 -24.14 -8.51 14.14
N THR A 61 -24.52 -9.46 13.29
CA THR A 61 -24.01 -9.57 11.91
C THR A 61 -25.13 -9.36 10.92
N ASP A 62 -24.88 -8.54 9.90
CA ASP A 62 -25.81 -8.38 8.79
C ASP A 62 -25.57 -9.49 7.76
N SER A 63 -26.44 -10.50 7.76
CA SER A 63 -26.28 -11.72 6.95
C SER A 63 -26.18 -11.47 5.43
N GLY A 64 -26.66 -10.33 4.93
CA GLY A 64 -26.59 -9.95 3.53
C GLY A 64 -25.34 -9.16 3.12
N THR A 65 -24.66 -8.48 4.05
CA THR A 65 -23.55 -7.56 3.75
C THR A 65 -22.22 -8.01 4.35
N GLY A 66 -22.24 -8.97 5.28
CA GLY A 66 -21.04 -9.44 5.97
C GLY A 66 -20.44 -8.40 6.93
N CYS A 67 -21.22 -7.40 7.31
CA CYS A 67 -20.80 -6.38 8.27
C CYS A 67 -21.19 -6.76 9.70
N ILE A 68 -20.33 -6.38 10.66
CA ILE A 68 -20.55 -6.51 12.09
C ILE A 68 -20.90 -5.14 12.66
N HIS A 69 -21.88 -5.07 13.57
CA HIS A 69 -22.17 -3.86 14.33
C HIS A 69 -22.29 -4.18 15.83
N HIS A 70 -21.95 -3.20 16.65
CA HIS A 70 -21.95 -3.31 18.11
C HIS A 70 -23.38 -3.12 18.66
N THR A 71 -23.84 -4.06 19.49
CA THR A 71 -25.21 -4.06 20.04
C THR A 71 -25.24 -3.79 21.54
N GLY A 72 -24.12 -3.88 22.23
CA GLY A 72 -24.05 -3.70 23.69
C GLY A 72 -22.75 -4.22 24.30
N GLY A 73 -22.65 -4.15 25.63
CA GLY A 73 -21.43 -4.49 26.36
C GLY A 73 -20.54 -3.28 26.64
N LEU A 74 -19.43 -3.53 27.36
CA LEU A 74 -18.47 -2.50 27.76
C LEU A 74 -17.27 -2.40 26.79
N GLN A 75 -17.15 -3.35 25.88
CA GLN A 75 -16.06 -3.46 24.92
C GLN A 75 -16.60 -3.29 23.50
N GLN A 76 -15.79 -2.72 22.62
CA GLN A 76 -16.24 -2.29 21.28
C GLN A 76 -15.28 -2.73 20.16
N ARG A 77 -14.29 -3.56 20.50
CA ARG A 77 -13.17 -3.88 19.63
C ARG A 77 -13.28 -5.30 19.11
N LEU A 78 -13.20 -5.41 17.79
CA LEU A 78 -13.07 -6.63 17.01
C LEU A 78 -11.61 -6.79 16.59
N VAL A 79 -11.11 -8.02 16.56
CA VAL A 79 -9.71 -8.32 16.21
C VAL A 79 -9.62 -9.48 15.24
N HIS A 80 -8.52 -9.53 14.50
CA HIS A 80 -8.17 -10.61 13.59
C HIS A 80 -6.64 -10.70 13.47
N SER A 81 -6.09 -11.92 13.54
CA SER A 81 -4.67 -12.17 13.29
C SER A 81 -4.30 -11.98 11.82
N VAL A 82 -3.15 -11.39 11.54
CA VAL A 82 -2.66 -11.30 10.15
C VAL A 82 -1.80 -12.50 9.82
N GLU A 83 -2.32 -13.36 8.95
CA GLU A 83 -1.60 -14.53 8.44
C GLU A 83 -1.09 -14.25 7.01
N LEU A 84 0.11 -13.71 6.91
CA LEU A 84 0.83 -13.50 5.64
C LEU A 84 2.19 -14.18 5.69
N PRO A 85 2.81 -14.57 4.56
CA PRO A 85 4.13 -15.19 4.60
C PRO A 85 5.16 -14.25 5.27
N ALA A 86 6.07 -14.82 6.06
CA ALA A 86 7.17 -14.05 6.65
C ALA A 86 8.03 -13.41 5.54
N GLY A 87 8.55 -12.21 5.80
CA GLY A 87 9.39 -11.47 4.86
C GLY A 87 8.62 -10.64 3.81
N VAL A 88 7.28 -10.75 3.72
CA VAL A 88 6.50 -9.81 2.89
C VAL A 88 6.35 -8.48 3.60
N THR A 89 6.32 -7.40 2.82
CA THR A 89 6.07 -6.05 3.30
C THR A 89 4.62 -5.66 3.05
N ILE A 90 3.92 -5.27 4.12
CA ILE A 90 2.60 -4.65 4.04
C ILE A 90 2.80 -3.18 3.71
N ASP A 91 2.18 -2.75 2.62
CA ASP A 91 2.17 -1.35 2.20
C ASP A 91 1.04 -0.60 2.92
N PHE A 92 -0.20 -1.05 2.73
CA PHE A 92 -1.36 -0.48 3.40
C PHE A 92 -2.38 -1.52 3.84
N VAL A 93 -3.25 -1.09 4.76
CA VAL A 93 -4.52 -1.77 5.06
C VAL A 93 -5.66 -0.79 4.80
N ARG A 94 -6.71 -1.27 4.14
CA ARG A 94 -7.95 -0.52 3.90
C ARG A 94 -9.08 -1.18 4.65
N PHE A 95 -9.74 -0.45 5.53
CA PHE A 95 -10.94 -0.90 6.25
C PHE A 95 -12.19 -0.42 5.54
N PHE A 96 -13.19 -1.28 5.41
CA PHE A 96 -14.48 -1.00 4.79
C PHE A 96 -15.55 -0.92 5.87
N TYR A 97 -16.43 0.08 5.76
CA TYR A 97 -17.43 0.36 6.77
C TYR A 97 -18.74 0.85 6.17
N PHE A 98 -19.78 0.81 7.00
CA PHE A 98 -20.98 1.62 6.86
C PHE A 98 -21.06 2.55 8.08
N ASP A 99 -21.19 3.86 7.88
CA ASP A 99 -21.27 4.82 8.96
C ASP A 99 -22.29 5.92 8.64
N THR A 100 -23.41 5.94 9.34
CA THR A 100 -24.41 7.02 9.30
C THR A 100 -24.51 7.75 10.63
N SER A 101 -23.61 7.46 11.57
CA SER A 101 -23.68 7.96 12.93
C SER A 101 -23.15 9.39 13.01
N PRO A 102 -23.84 10.30 13.74
CA PRO A 102 -23.33 11.65 13.97
C PRO A 102 -22.24 11.71 15.04
N THR A 103 -22.14 10.69 15.90
CA THR A 103 -21.23 10.66 17.06
C THR A 103 -20.37 9.41 17.13
N GLY A 104 -20.85 8.31 16.57
CA GLY A 104 -20.11 7.05 16.43
C GLY A 104 -19.21 7.04 15.20
N HIS A 105 -18.27 6.11 15.18
CA HIS A 105 -17.34 5.88 14.09
C HIS A 105 -16.74 4.48 14.15
N MET A 106 -16.39 3.95 12.99
CA MET A 106 -15.53 2.77 12.86
C MET A 106 -14.08 3.24 12.85
N LYS A 107 -13.26 2.76 13.79
CA LYS A 107 -11.81 3.02 13.79
C LYS A 107 -11.04 1.73 13.59
N GLY A 108 -10.29 1.65 12.48
CA GLY A 108 -9.43 0.52 12.16
C GLY A 108 -8.00 0.75 12.65
N TYR A 109 -7.34 -0.32 13.08
CA TYR A 109 -5.97 -0.29 13.61
C TYR A 109 -5.14 -1.43 13.04
N TYR A 110 -3.84 -1.15 12.89
CA TYR A 110 -2.78 -2.14 12.77
C TYR A 110 -1.91 -2.07 14.01
N ALA A 111 -1.73 -3.21 14.69
CA ALA A 111 -0.88 -3.32 15.85
C ALA A 111 0.07 -4.52 15.74
N ASP A 112 1.25 -4.37 16.32
CA ASP A 112 2.15 -5.50 16.56
C ASP A 112 2.34 -5.72 18.07
N TYR A 113 2.79 -6.92 18.42
CA TYR A 113 3.09 -7.31 19.80
C TYR A 113 4.56 -7.72 19.90
N ASP A 114 5.19 -7.61 21.06
CA ASP A 114 6.58 -8.03 21.27
C ASP A 114 6.74 -9.43 21.87
N ALA A 115 5.64 -10.17 22.02
CA ALA A 115 5.59 -11.45 22.73
C ALA A 115 6.07 -11.41 24.20
N ALA A 116 6.34 -10.23 24.76
CA ALA A 116 6.64 -9.98 26.17
C ALA A 116 5.46 -9.33 26.91
N GLY A 117 4.32 -9.16 26.22
CA GLY A 117 3.08 -8.61 26.75
C GLY A 117 2.82 -7.15 26.37
N ASN A 118 3.69 -6.51 25.58
CA ASN A 118 3.44 -5.16 25.08
C ASN A 118 2.75 -5.20 23.72
N GLN A 119 1.86 -4.23 23.52
CA GLN A 119 1.19 -3.94 22.25
C GLN A 119 1.65 -2.58 21.74
N TYR A 120 1.91 -2.48 20.44
CA TYR A 120 2.22 -1.21 19.78
C TYR A 120 1.23 -0.97 18.65
N GLU A 121 0.44 0.11 18.79
CA GLU A 121 -0.36 0.64 17.69
C GLU A 121 0.58 1.32 16.69
N ILE A 122 0.64 0.80 15.47
CA ILE A 122 1.52 1.34 14.42
C ILE A 122 0.77 2.39 13.58
N ALA A 123 -0.49 2.12 13.26
CA ALA A 123 -1.31 3.01 12.48
C ALA A 123 -2.79 2.80 12.76
N SER A 124 -3.56 3.87 12.70
CA SER A 124 -5.01 3.82 12.79
C SER A 124 -5.68 4.90 11.94
N SER A 125 -6.93 4.65 11.56
CA SER A 125 -7.77 5.61 10.86
C SER A 125 -9.24 5.33 11.15
N ALA A 126 -10.06 6.38 11.16
CA ALA A 126 -11.48 6.30 11.48
C ALA A 126 -12.34 6.71 10.30
N SER A 127 -13.56 6.18 10.22
CA SER A 127 -14.58 6.66 9.29
C SER A 127 -14.74 8.17 9.41
N GLY A 128 -14.83 8.83 8.24
CA GLY A 128 -14.99 10.28 8.15
C GLY A 128 -16.45 10.72 8.13
N ALA A 129 -16.67 12.01 7.94
CA ALA A 129 -18.00 12.63 7.94
C ALA A 129 -18.92 12.23 6.76
N VAL A 130 -18.46 11.36 5.86
CA VAL A 130 -19.26 10.91 4.71
C VAL A 130 -20.17 9.77 5.18
N SER A 131 -21.46 10.04 5.15
CA SER A 131 -22.50 9.10 5.56
C SER A 131 -22.67 7.94 4.56
N GLY A 132 -22.85 6.72 5.07
CA GLY A 132 -23.09 5.50 4.30
C GLY A 132 -21.86 4.60 4.18
N TYR A 133 -21.77 3.87 3.07
CA TYR A 133 -20.66 2.96 2.82
C TYR A 133 -19.39 3.72 2.43
N GLY A 134 -18.26 3.32 3.03
CA GLY A 134 -16.99 3.97 2.79
C GLY A 134 -15.80 3.06 3.07
N SER A 135 -14.60 3.64 2.90
CA SER A 135 -13.37 2.99 3.33
C SER A 135 -12.34 4.01 3.79
N VAL A 136 -11.54 3.60 4.76
CA VAL A 136 -10.37 4.35 5.23
C VAL A 136 -9.12 3.53 5.04
N LEU A 137 -8.01 4.20 4.79
CA LEU A 137 -6.72 3.58 4.54
C LEU A 137 -5.75 3.97 5.67
N ILE A 138 -4.97 2.99 6.11
CA ILE A 138 -3.78 3.20 6.93
C ILE A 138 -2.56 2.75 6.14
N THR A 139 -1.52 3.58 6.13
CA THR A 139 -0.21 3.19 5.63
C THR A 139 0.54 2.48 6.74
N VAL A 140 1.11 1.33 6.44
CA VAL A 140 1.82 0.49 7.41
C VAL A 140 3.32 0.48 7.12
N ASN A 141 3.72 0.12 5.90
CA ASN A 141 5.12 -0.02 5.48
C ASN A 141 5.97 -0.86 6.47
N ARG A 142 5.50 -2.07 6.79
CA ARG A 142 6.19 -3.00 7.71
C ARG A 142 6.33 -4.37 7.11
N THR A 143 7.50 -4.97 7.33
CA THR A 143 7.77 -6.36 6.97
C THR A 143 7.24 -7.29 8.06
N ILE A 144 6.59 -8.38 7.64
CA ILE A 144 6.05 -9.40 8.52
C ILE A 144 7.19 -10.22 9.12
N ASP A 145 7.30 -10.19 10.46
CA ASP A 145 8.16 -11.07 11.25
C ASP A 145 7.34 -11.84 12.29
N HIS A 146 6.97 -13.07 11.96
CA HIS A 146 6.22 -13.95 12.85
C HIS A 146 7.02 -14.44 14.07
N ARG A 147 8.35 -14.28 14.08
CA ARG A 147 9.18 -14.79 15.19
C ARG A 147 9.12 -13.87 16.39
N SER A 148 9.15 -12.56 16.16
CA SER A 148 9.26 -11.58 17.24
C SER A 148 8.10 -10.60 17.30
N ARG A 149 7.36 -10.43 16.19
CA ARG A 149 6.33 -9.39 16.05
C ARG A 149 5.04 -9.92 15.42
N PRO A 150 4.24 -10.75 16.13
CA PRO A 150 2.92 -11.12 15.62
C PRO A 150 2.05 -9.87 15.46
N VAL A 151 1.18 -9.90 14.44
CA VAL A 151 0.43 -8.74 13.96
C VAL A 151 -1.07 -8.99 14.07
N GLU A 152 -1.79 -7.94 14.46
CA GLU A 152 -3.25 -7.91 14.53
C GLU A 152 -3.80 -6.74 13.71
N LEU A 153 -4.92 -7.00 13.04
CA LEU A 153 -5.85 -5.95 12.64
C LEU A 153 -7.00 -5.89 13.62
N SER A 154 -7.44 -4.68 13.92
CA SER A 154 -8.62 -4.50 14.75
C SER A 154 -9.51 -3.39 14.24
N ALA A 155 -10.78 -3.45 14.62
CA ALA A 155 -11.76 -2.42 14.37
C ALA A 155 -12.53 -2.13 15.65
N THR A 156 -12.59 -0.87 16.05
CA THR A 156 -13.42 -0.38 17.15
C THR A 156 -14.67 0.28 16.58
N LEU A 157 -15.84 -0.10 17.08
CA LEU A 157 -17.13 0.47 16.67
C LEU A 157 -17.68 1.32 17.81
N THR A 158 -17.54 2.64 17.71
CA THR A 158 -18.07 3.54 18.73
C THR A 158 -19.54 3.83 18.45
N GLY A 159 -20.37 3.69 19.49
CA GLY A 159 -21.82 3.73 19.38
C GLY A 159 -22.45 2.34 19.40
N THR A 160 -23.77 2.30 19.58
CA THR A 160 -24.55 1.07 19.65
C THR A 160 -25.66 1.13 18.62
N GLY A 161 -25.92 0.00 17.96
CA GLY A 161 -26.88 -0.13 16.87
C GLY A 161 -26.18 -0.28 15.52
N ASP A 162 -26.96 -0.14 14.45
CA ASP A 162 -26.55 -0.44 13.09
C ASP A 162 -26.13 0.81 12.30
N SER A 163 -25.92 1.95 12.97
CA SER A 163 -25.42 3.17 12.32
C SER A 163 -23.93 3.08 12.00
N VAL A 164 -23.16 2.32 12.79
CA VAL A 164 -21.73 2.06 12.56
C VAL A 164 -21.52 0.56 12.39
N ARG A 165 -20.98 0.16 11.24
CA ARG A 165 -20.71 -1.24 10.90
C ARG A 165 -19.34 -1.40 10.30
N PHE A 166 -18.68 -2.49 10.64
CA PHE A 166 -17.42 -2.89 10.05
C PHE A 166 -17.61 -4.06 9.09
N CYS A 167 -17.21 -3.87 7.83
CA CYS A 167 -17.49 -4.80 6.74
C CYS A 167 -16.27 -5.61 6.30
N GLY A 168 -15.09 -5.31 6.85
CA GLY A 168 -13.87 -6.06 6.58
C GLY A 168 -12.67 -5.18 6.25
N ALA A 169 -11.55 -5.83 5.95
CA ALA A 169 -10.30 -5.16 5.63
C ALA A 169 -9.64 -5.77 4.39
N ARG A 170 -8.91 -4.96 3.62
CA ARG A 170 -8.02 -5.41 2.55
C ARG A 170 -6.60 -4.99 2.85
N ILE A 171 -5.72 -5.98 2.90
CA ILE A 171 -4.27 -5.79 3.05
C ILE A 171 -3.66 -5.80 1.66
N ARG A 172 -2.83 -4.81 1.35
CA ARG A 172 -1.93 -4.83 0.18
C ARG A 172 -0.51 -5.11 0.66
N TYR A 173 0.13 -6.10 0.08
CA TYR A 173 1.48 -6.52 0.44
C TYR A 173 2.28 -6.93 -0.81
N PHE A 174 3.60 -7.00 -0.67
CA PHE A 174 4.51 -7.45 -1.71
C PHE A 174 5.69 -8.18 -1.08
N ALA A 175 6.29 -9.12 -1.82
CA ALA A 175 7.57 -9.71 -1.46
C ALA A 175 8.68 -8.92 -2.18
N ASP A 176 9.78 -8.67 -1.49
CA ASP A 176 10.99 -8.17 -2.16
C ASP A 176 11.62 -9.35 -2.90
N VAL A 177 11.57 -9.32 -4.25
CA VAL A 177 12.00 -10.43 -5.12
C VAL A 177 13.49 -10.37 -5.46
N ILE A 178 14.29 -9.55 -4.76
CA ILE A 178 15.74 -9.43 -5.00
C ILE A 178 16.51 -10.77 -4.93
N PHE A 179 15.94 -11.84 -4.38
CA PHE A 179 16.58 -13.16 -4.29
C PHE A 179 15.86 -14.31 -5.01
N THR A 180 14.85 -14.04 -5.85
CA THR A 180 14.09 -15.14 -6.48
C THR A 180 14.91 -15.94 -7.50
N ASP A 181 15.95 -15.35 -8.08
CA ASP A 181 16.73 -16.00 -9.15
C ASP A 181 18.11 -16.52 -8.72
N GLY A 182 18.47 -16.46 -7.43
CA GLY A 182 19.75 -16.98 -6.93
C GLY A 182 20.97 -16.16 -7.41
N PHE A 183 22.11 -16.37 -6.75
CA PHE A 183 23.39 -15.89 -7.28
C PHE A 183 23.86 -16.92 -8.32
N ASP A 184 23.79 -16.57 -9.60
CA ASP A 184 24.66 -17.15 -10.62
C ASP A 184 26.03 -16.46 -10.61
#